data_AF-A0A7S4MUA5-F1
#
_entry.id   AF-A0A7S4MUA5-F1
#
_cell.length_a   1.000
_cell.length_b   1.000
_cell.length_c   1.000
_cell.angle_alpha   90.00
_cell.angle_beta   90.00
_cell.angle_gamma   90.00
#
_symmetry.space_group_name_H-M   'P 1'
#
loop_
_entity.id
_entity.type
_entity.pdbx_description
1 polymer ?
#
loop_
_entity_poly.entity_id
_entity_poly.type
_entity_poly.pdbx_seq_one_letter_code
_entity_poly.pdbx_strand_id
1 'polypeptide(L)'
;VECSPENGGASGALARGAYETWVSERLDNFTLEPAVKDVVRRLRAAGYVTGILTNGHAEVQRAKLEACGAASLFEPATIIVAGEHPEQKPHASIFRTACAAMGVPPDEVAMVGDNYEADMRGAMGAGMRTRC
;
A
#
# COMPACT_ATOMS: atom_id res chain seq x y z
N VAL A 1 19.14 -36.58 23.97
CA VAL A 1 17.96 -37.10 23.24
C VAL A 1 17.88 -36.29 21.96
N GLU A 2 18.43 -36.85 20.89
CA GLU A 2 18.38 -36.27 19.54
C GLU A 2 16.93 -36.26 19.06
N CYS A 3 16.49 -35.14 18.50
CA CYS A 3 15.16 -35.00 17.90
C CYS A 3 15.31 -35.26 16.40
N SER A 4 14.86 -36.43 15.93
CA SER A 4 14.93 -36.83 14.53
C SER A 4 13.98 -36.02 13.62
N PRO A 5 14.35 -35.74 12.35
CA PRO A 5 13.68 -34.75 11.51
C PRO A 5 12.70 -35.34 10.48
N GLU A 6 11.74 -36.19 10.88
CA GLU A 6 11.01 -37.01 9.87
C GLU A 6 9.49 -36.79 9.70
N ASN A 7 8.85 -35.79 10.31
CA ASN A 7 7.39 -35.61 10.14
C ASN A 7 6.93 -34.30 9.44
N GLY A 8 7.83 -33.53 8.83
CA GLY A 8 7.51 -32.23 8.21
C GLY A 8 7.36 -32.18 6.68
N GLY A 9 7.72 -33.25 5.96
CA GLY A 9 8.04 -33.18 4.52
C GLY A 9 6.86 -32.95 3.57
N ALA A 10 5.82 -33.78 3.65
CA ALA A 10 4.72 -33.76 2.68
C ALA A 10 3.69 -32.64 2.95
N SER A 11 3.32 -32.43 4.21
CA SER A 11 2.36 -31.38 4.60
C SER A 11 2.96 -29.98 4.41
N GLY A 12 4.25 -29.80 4.70
CA GLY A 12 4.96 -28.54 4.45
C GLY A 12 5.11 -28.22 2.96
N ALA A 13 5.37 -29.22 2.12
CA ALA A 13 5.43 -29.04 0.67
C ALA A 13 4.06 -28.65 0.07
N LEU A 14 2.98 -29.31 0.50
CA LEU A 14 1.63 -28.97 0.06
C LEU A 14 1.21 -27.56 0.52
N ALA A 15 1.49 -27.20 1.77
CA ALA A 15 1.21 -25.87 2.29
C ALA A 15 1.96 -24.78 1.52
N ARG A 16 3.24 -25.02 1.21
CA ARG A 16 4.06 -24.12 0.39
C ARG A 16 3.49 -23.97 -1.02
N GLY A 17 3.18 -25.08 -1.70
CA GLY A 17 2.61 -25.04 -3.05
C GLY A 17 1.25 -24.32 -3.10
N ALA A 18 0.40 -24.51 -2.09
CA ALA A 18 -0.86 -23.77 -1.97
C ALA A 18 -0.64 -22.27 -1.77
N TYR A 19 0.33 -21.89 -0.94
CA TYR A 19 0.69 -20.49 -0.72
C TYR A 19 1.25 -19.83 -1.99
N GLU A 20 2.16 -20.50 -2.69
CA GLU A 20 2.74 -20.02 -3.96
C GLU A 20 1.67 -19.81 -5.03
N THR A 21 0.75 -20.78 -5.16
CA THR A 21 -0.39 -20.67 -6.07
C THR A 21 -1.27 -19.47 -5.71
N TRP A 22 -1.60 -19.31 -4.42
CA TRP A 22 -2.39 -18.17 -3.95
C TRP A 22 -1.71 -16.82 -4.21
N VAL A 23 -0.40 -16.72 -3.98
CA VAL A 23 0.35 -15.49 -4.26
C VAL A 23 0.32 -15.16 -5.76
N SER A 24 0.62 -16.14 -6.62
CA SER A 24 0.63 -15.95 -8.07
C SER A 24 -0.74 -15.49 -8.58
N GLU A 25 -1.78 -16.28 -8.32
CA GLU A 25 -3.14 -16.00 -8.78
C GLU A 25 -3.65 -14.65 -8.26
N ARG A 26 -3.31 -14.32 -7.01
CA ARG A 26 -3.71 -13.03 -6.43
C ARG A 26 -3.03 -11.86 -7.14
N LEU A 27 -1.74 -11.97 -7.47
CA LEU A 27 -1.01 -10.90 -8.16
C LEU A 27 -1.44 -10.79 -9.62
N ASP A 28 -1.65 -11.90 -10.32
CA ASP A 28 -2.11 -11.94 -11.71
C ASP A 28 -3.48 -11.26 -11.88
N ASN A 29 -4.33 -11.35 -10.85
CA ASN A 29 -5.64 -10.72 -10.82
C ASN A 29 -5.65 -9.36 -10.10
N PHE A 30 -4.51 -8.88 -9.59
CA PHE A 30 -4.41 -7.58 -8.92
C PHE A 30 -4.28 -6.47 -9.97
N THR A 31 -5.42 -6.03 -10.50
CA THR A 31 -5.47 -5.06 -11.59
C THR A 31 -5.98 -3.70 -11.13
N LEU A 32 -5.57 -2.65 -11.84
CA LEU A 32 -6.07 -1.29 -11.62
C LEU A 32 -7.14 -0.97 -12.67
N GLU A 33 -8.31 -0.54 -12.21
CA GLU A 33 -9.39 -0.17 -13.12
C GLU A 33 -8.97 1.01 -14.03
N PRO A 34 -9.25 0.98 -15.34
CA PRO A 34 -8.82 2.03 -16.27
C PRO A 34 -9.26 3.43 -15.84
N ALA A 35 -10.46 3.56 -15.27
CA ALA A 35 -11.01 4.83 -14.78
C ALA A 35 -10.11 5.49 -13.71
N VAL A 36 -9.39 4.70 -12.90
CA VAL A 36 -8.47 5.24 -11.88
C VAL A 36 -7.31 5.99 -12.53
N LYS A 37 -6.77 5.46 -13.64
CA LYS A 37 -5.70 6.14 -14.40
C LYS A 37 -6.16 7.50 -14.89
N ASP A 38 -7.40 7.61 -15.36
CA ASP A 38 -7.97 8.86 -15.85
C ASP A 38 -8.23 9.85 -14.72
N VAL A 39 -8.68 9.40 -13.54
CA VAL A 39 -8.82 10.24 -12.35
C VAL A 39 -7.47 10.83 -11.94
N VAL A 40 -6.41 10.01 -11.83
CA VAL A 40 -5.07 10.48 -11.47
C VAL A 40 -4.54 11.51 -12.48
N ARG A 41 -4.72 11.25 -13.79
CA ARG A 41 -4.34 12.21 -14.84
C ARG A 41 -5.08 13.53 -14.72
N ARG A 42 -6.38 13.51 -14.46
CA ARG A 42 -7.21 14.73 -14.29
C ARG A 42 -6.80 15.53 -13.06
N LEU A 43 -6.51 14.86 -11.95
CA LEU A 43 -6.01 15.52 -10.73
C LEU A 43 -4.68 16.21 -10.99
N ARG A 44 -3.74 15.54 -11.64
CA ARG A 44 -2.44 16.12 -12.01
C ARG A 44 -2.59 17.30 -12.98
N ALA A 45 -3.45 17.18 -14.00
CA ALA A 45 -3.73 18.26 -14.93
C ALA A 45 -4.36 19.49 -14.25
N ALA A 46 -5.08 19.29 -13.14
CA ALA A 46 -5.61 20.35 -12.30
C ALA A 46 -4.61 20.91 -11.27
N GLY A 47 -3.35 20.45 -11.29
CA GLY A 47 -2.27 20.95 -10.41
C GLY A 47 -2.15 20.23 -9.07
N TYR A 48 -2.87 19.13 -8.84
CA TYR A 48 -2.74 18.35 -7.61
C TYR A 48 -1.53 17.41 -7.65
N VAL A 49 -0.84 17.30 -6.52
CA VAL A 49 0.10 16.21 -6.26
C VAL A 49 -0.69 14.97 -5.83
N THR A 50 -0.33 13.81 -6.37
CA THR A 50 -1.00 12.53 -6.10
C THR A 50 0.03 11.53 -5.61
N GLY A 51 -0.28 10.78 -4.56
CA GLY A 51 0.59 9.74 -3.99
C GLY A 51 -0.21 8.53 -3.51
N ILE A 52 0.51 7.50 -3.07
CA ILE A 52 -0.05 6.29 -2.47
C ILE A 52 0.51 6.15 -1.05
N LEU A 53 -0.37 5.85 -0.09
CA LEU A 53 0.02 5.46 1.26
C LEU A 53 -0.64 4.12 1.60
N THR A 54 0.15 3.05 1.68
CA THR A 54 -0.36 1.68 1.90
C THR A 54 0.25 1.03 3.13
N ASN A 55 -0.57 0.32 3.91
CA ASN A 55 -0.09 -0.59 4.95
C ASN A 55 0.40 -1.91 4.34
N GLY A 56 1.18 -2.67 5.11
CA GLY A 56 1.67 -4.00 4.74
C GLY A 56 3.18 -4.07 4.50
N HIS A 57 3.70 -5.29 4.42
CA HIS A 57 5.11 -5.58 4.20
C HIS A 57 5.60 -5.05 2.85
N ALA A 58 6.84 -4.55 2.82
CA ALA A 58 7.43 -3.89 1.65
C ALA A 58 7.34 -4.75 0.39
N GLU A 59 7.85 -5.98 0.44
CA GLU A 59 7.87 -6.91 -0.70
C GLU A 59 6.48 -7.15 -1.30
N VAL A 60 5.49 -7.45 -0.44
CA VAL A 60 4.12 -7.75 -0.87
C VAL A 60 3.46 -6.53 -1.52
N GLN A 61 3.61 -5.36 -0.92
CA GLN A 61 2.96 -4.16 -1.43
C GLN A 61 3.64 -3.63 -2.70
N ARG A 62 4.97 -3.72 -2.79
CA ARG A 62 5.71 -3.39 -4.02
C ARG A 62 5.31 -4.32 -5.16
N ALA A 63 5.23 -5.64 -4.93
CA ALA A 63 4.75 -6.59 -5.94
C ALA A 63 3.34 -6.27 -6.45
N LYS A 64 2.41 -5.89 -5.57
CA LYS A 64 1.06 -5.46 -5.96
C LYS A 64 1.06 -4.18 -6.80
N LEU A 65 1.86 -3.19 -6.41
CA LEU A 65 1.96 -1.92 -7.12
C LEU A 65 2.52 -2.08 -8.54
N GLU A 66 3.50 -2.98 -8.71
CA GLU A 66 4.02 -3.36 -10.02
C GLU A 66 2.96 -4.12 -10.83
N ALA A 67 2.34 -5.15 -10.25
CA ALA A 67 1.35 -5.99 -10.93
C ALA A 67 0.18 -5.19 -11.51
N CYS A 68 -0.36 -4.21 -10.76
CA CYS A 68 -1.46 -3.38 -11.25
C CYS A 68 -1.00 -2.16 -12.08
N GLY A 69 0.30 -1.95 -12.22
CA GLY A 69 0.91 -0.81 -12.94
C GLY A 69 0.85 0.53 -12.19
N ALA A 70 0.42 0.55 -10.93
CA ALA A 70 0.37 1.76 -10.12
C ALA A 70 1.76 2.34 -9.82
N ALA A 71 2.79 1.49 -9.73
CA ALA A 71 4.17 1.95 -9.52
C ALA A 71 4.64 2.94 -10.60
N SER A 72 4.20 2.75 -11.84
CA SER A 72 4.49 3.63 -12.98
C SER A 72 3.54 4.82 -13.11
N LEU A 73 2.39 4.78 -12.44
CA LEU A 73 1.37 5.82 -12.51
C LEU A 73 1.69 6.97 -11.56
N PHE A 74 2.30 6.67 -10.41
CA PHE A 74 2.63 7.63 -9.36
C PHE A 74 4.13 7.98 -9.36
N GLU A 75 4.49 9.17 -8.86
CA GLU A 75 5.91 9.50 -8.71
C GLU A 75 6.52 8.61 -7.62
N PRO A 76 7.68 7.95 -7.85
CA PRO A 76 8.23 6.99 -6.89
C PRO A 76 8.40 7.55 -5.48
N ALA A 77 8.79 8.82 -5.36
CA ALA A 77 8.95 9.50 -4.08
C ALA A 77 7.63 9.64 -3.29
N THR A 78 6.48 9.64 -3.98
CA THR A 78 5.14 9.82 -3.37
C THR A 78 4.45 8.48 -3.05
N ILE A 79 5.14 7.36 -3.24
CA ILE A 79 4.65 6.02 -2.92
C ILE A 79 5.23 5.57 -1.58
N ILE A 80 4.42 5.65 -0.54
CA ILE A 80 4.77 5.33 0.84
C ILE A 80 4.22 3.95 1.21
N VAL A 81 5.12 3.00 1.45
CA VAL A 81 4.79 1.63 1.85
C VAL A 81 5.17 1.45 3.32
N ALA A 82 4.18 1.22 4.18
CA ALA A 82 4.39 1.25 5.63
C ALA A 82 5.42 0.24 6.13
N GLY A 83 5.62 -0.89 5.46
CA GLY A 83 6.67 -1.85 5.80
C GLY A 83 8.10 -1.33 5.65
N GLU A 84 8.29 -0.13 5.09
CA GLU A 84 9.56 0.58 4.96
C GLU A 84 9.73 1.67 6.05
N HIS A 85 8.74 1.81 6.93
CA HIS A 85 8.67 2.83 7.96
C HIS A 85 8.48 2.22 9.36
N PRO A 86 8.79 2.96 10.44
CA PRO A 86 8.65 2.46 11.81
C PRO A 86 7.21 2.19 12.23
N GLU A 87 6.26 2.97 11.70
CA GLU A 87 4.85 2.89 12.04
C GLU A 87 4.00 2.88 10.75
N GLN A 88 2.83 2.26 10.82
CA GLN A 88 1.85 2.21 9.74
C GLN A 88 0.62 3.05 10.07
N LYS A 89 -0.33 3.20 9.14
CA LYS A 89 -1.62 3.83 9.45
C LYS A 89 -2.30 3.02 10.57
N PRO A 90 -2.86 3.65 11.62
CA PRO A 90 -3.28 5.06 11.71
C PRO A 90 -2.28 6.03 12.36
N HIS A 91 -1.02 5.65 12.57
CA HIS A 91 -0.07 6.51 13.27
C HIS A 91 0.23 7.78 12.46
N ALA A 92 0.15 8.95 13.09
CA ALA A 92 0.29 10.24 12.40
C ALA A 92 1.67 10.44 11.73
N SER A 93 2.70 9.72 12.18
CA SER A 93 4.06 9.80 11.63
C SER A 93 4.10 9.43 10.15
N ILE A 94 3.45 8.35 9.72
CA ILE A 94 3.50 7.91 8.33
C ILE A 94 2.71 8.86 7.39
N PHE A 95 1.63 9.46 7.88
CA PHE A 95 0.92 10.51 7.14
C PHE A 95 1.79 11.76 6.96
N ARG A 96 2.54 12.15 7.99
CA ARG A 96 3.52 13.25 7.87
C ARG A 96 4.65 12.92 6.90
N THR A 97 5.12 11.67 6.87
CA THR A 97 6.07 11.21 5.85
C THR A 97 5.50 11.38 4.45
N ALA A 98 4.25 10.98 4.21
CA ALA A 98 3.59 11.15 2.92
C ALA A 98 3.45 12.64 2.54
N CYS A 99 3.04 13.50 3.48
CA CYS A 99 2.95 14.94 3.26
C CYS A 99 4.32 15.56 2.90
N ALA A 100 5.37 15.20 3.65
CA ALA A 100 6.72 15.67 3.39
C ALA A 100 7.24 15.22 2.02
N ALA A 101 6.96 13.97 1.62
CA ALA A 101 7.33 13.45 0.32
C ALA A 101 6.63 14.17 -0.85
N MET A 102 5.40 14.64 -0.63
CA MET A 102 4.65 15.45 -1.59
C MET A 102 5.01 16.93 -1.54
N GLY A 103 5.69 17.40 -0.48
CA GLY A 103 5.99 18.82 -0.27
C GLY A 103 4.75 19.67 0.06
N VAL A 104 3.69 19.05 0.59
CA VAL A 104 2.39 19.70 0.87
C VAL A 104 2.10 19.62 2.38
N PRO A 105 1.65 20.71 3.03
CA PRO A 105 1.30 20.67 4.44
C PRO A 105 0.04 19.81 4.68
N PRO A 106 -0.10 19.14 5.84
CA PRO A 106 -1.18 18.16 6.06
C PRO A 106 -2.59 18.69 5.81
N ASP A 107 -2.88 19.94 6.18
CA ASP A 107 -4.18 20.60 6.02
C ASP A 107 -4.59 20.82 4.56
N GLU A 108 -3.63 20.84 3.64
CA GLU A 108 -3.87 20.90 2.21
C GLU A 108 -4.04 19.52 1.56
N VAL A 109 -3.73 18.43 2.26
CA VAL A 109 -3.85 17.06 1.73
C VAL A 109 -5.21 16.43 2.05
N ALA A 110 -5.76 15.71 1.09
CA ALA A 110 -6.94 14.86 1.27
C ALA A 110 -6.57 13.38 1.21
N MET A 111 -6.93 12.60 2.24
CA MET A 111 -6.82 11.15 2.26
C MET A 111 -8.11 10.50 1.75
N VAL A 112 -7.97 9.57 0.82
CA VAL A 112 -9.03 8.70 0.30
C VAL A 112 -8.63 7.26 0.62
N GLY A 113 -9.52 6.52 1.28
CA GLY A 113 -9.27 5.14 1.69
C GLY A 113 -10.55 4.45 2.19
N ASP A 114 -10.52 3.13 2.22
CA ASP A 114 -11.67 2.28 2.55
C ASP A 114 -11.77 1.97 4.05
N ASN A 115 -10.69 2.15 4.80
CA ASN A 115 -10.64 1.81 6.22
C ASN A 115 -10.82 3.05 7.10
N TYR A 116 -11.97 3.15 7.78
CA TYR A 116 -12.26 4.27 8.68
C TYR A 116 -11.19 4.45 9.77
N GLU A 117 -10.76 3.37 10.41
CA GLU A 117 -9.81 3.43 11.53
C GLU A 117 -8.40 3.77 11.05
N ALA A 118 -7.91 3.05 10.04
CA ALA A 118 -6.55 3.21 9.53
C ALA A 118 -6.41 4.51 8.72
N ASP A 119 -7.26 4.70 7.72
CA ASP A 119 -7.13 5.78 6.74
C ASP A 119 -7.72 7.07 7.27
N MET A 120 -9.02 7.06 7.60
CA MET A 120 -9.73 8.29 7.90
C MET A 120 -9.33 8.84 9.26
N ARG A 121 -9.43 8.05 10.33
CA ARG A 121 -9.07 8.50 11.69
C ARG A 121 -7.58 8.81 11.80
N GLY A 122 -6.73 8.02 11.15
CA GLY A 122 -5.29 8.29 11.07
C GLY A 122 -4.98 9.63 10.39
N ALA A 123 -5.57 9.88 9.22
CA ALA A 123 -5.37 11.11 8.47
C ALA A 123 -5.91 12.34 9.23
N MET A 124 -7.10 12.23 9.85
CA MET A 124 -7.64 13.30 10.70
C MET A 124 -6.70 13.61 11.87
N GLY A 125 -6.14 12.59 12.51
CA GLY A 125 -5.15 12.74 13.58
C GLY A 125 -3.83 13.38 13.14
N ALA A 126 -3.53 13.36 11.83
CA ALA A 126 -2.38 14.03 11.23
C ALA A 126 -2.69 15.45 10.71
N GLY A 127 -3.95 15.91 10.83
CA GLY A 127 -4.39 17.22 10.36
C GLY A 127 -4.86 17.26 8.90
N MET A 128 -5.07 16.11 8.27
CA MET A 128 -5.50 16.01 6.87
C MET A 128 -7.03 16.03 6.73
N ARG A 129 -7.49 16.39 5.53
CA ARG A 129 -8.90 16.24 5.14
C ARG A 129 -9.18 14.79 4.72
N THR A 130 -10.40 14.31 4.93
CA THR A 130 -10.77 12.93 4.60
C THR A 130 -12.05 12.84 3.77
N ARG A 131 -12.14 11.81 2.93
CA ARG A 131 -13.35 11.41 2.20
C ARG A 131 -13.46 9.88 2.23
N CYS A 132 -14.67 9.38 2.49
CA CYS A 132 -15.03 7.97 2.30
C CYS A 132 -15.52 7.73 0.87
#